data_AF-A0A022QGC1-F1
#
_entry.id   AF-A0A022QGC1-F1
#
_cell.length_a   1.000
_cell.length_b   1.000
_cell.length_c   1.000
_cell.angle_alpha   90.00
_cell.angle_beta   90.00
_cell.angle_gamma   90.00
#
_symmetry.space_group_name_H-M   'P 1'
#
loop_
_entity.id
_entity.type
_entity.pdbx_description
1 polymer ?
#
loop_
_entity_poly.entity_id
_entity_poly.type
_entity_poly.pdbx_seq_one_letter_code
_entity_poly.pdbx_strand_id
1 'polypeptide(L)'
;MNQQFSPTLHIPSIAIYPNCPTKKALIIWFTIVHLLIRFNPIFLSSHKKLRRHTRKQQREQTERKSPPMAMACVTSSSSLFSTKPLSSSLNKTPFLGFSLAVSSTPSVQSNRAFKICCQDKAALIPSGQQWMFDDLTGPDVWNKTWYPKAADHVNTDKPWYVVDATDKILGRLASTIAIHIRGKNLATYTPSVDMGAFVIVVNADKIAVSGKKRTQKLYRRHSGRPGGMTVETFEQLQKRIPERIVEHAVRGMLPKGALGRALFNHLKVYTGPDHPHVAQKPSELPIRDKRITKQK
;
A
#
# COMPACT_ATOMS: atom_id res chain seq x y z
N MET A 1 -46.58 44.68 29.20
CA MET A 1 -47.07 44.32 30.55
C MET A 1 -47.23 42.81 30.61
N ASN A 2 -46.87 42.21 31.75
CA ASN A 2 -46.74 40.76 32.06
C ASN A 2 -45.41 40.17 31.53
N GLN A 3 -44.29 40.08 32.27
CA GLN A 3 -44.01 39.59 33.62
C GLN A 3 -44.68 38.25 33.93
N GLN A 4 -43.91 37.14 33.97
CA GLN A 4 -43.68 36.36 35.20
C GLN A 4 -42.77 35.11 35.02
N PHE A 5 -41.81 35.01 35.95
CA PHE A 5 -41.15 33.84 36.57
C PHE A 5 -40.22 32.87 35.80
N SER A 6 -38.91 33.04 36.05
CA SER A 6 -37.90 31.98 36.15
C SER A 6 -38.10 31.16 37.45
N PRO A 7 -37.49 29.96 37.55
CA PRO A 7 -36.35 29.87 38.47
C PRO A 7 -35.15 29.08 37.94
N THR A 8 -33.99 29.68 38.20
CA THR A 8 -32.63 29.15 38.09
C THR A 8 -32.35 28.07 39.13
N LEU A 9 -31.88 26.89 38.70
CA LEU A 9 -31.32 25.88 39.60
C LEU A 9 -29.82 26.12 39.82
N HIS A 10 -29.50 26.53 41.04
CA HIS A 10 -28.18 26.47 41.65
C HIS A 10 -27.80 25.02 41.95
N ILE A 11 -26.60 24.59 41.55
CA ILE A 11 -25.92 23.41 42.10
C ILE A 11 -24.55 23.87 42.65
N PRO A 12 -24.18 23.49 43.89
CA PRO A 12 -23.14 24.16 44.67
C PRO A 12 -21.70 23.76 44.34
N SER A 13 -20.81 24.75 44.55
CA SER A 13 -19.37 24.62 44.68
C SER A 13 -18.97 23.56 45.71
N ILE A 14 -18.14 22.60 45.28
CA ILE A 14 -17.42 21.68 46.19
C ILE A 14 -16.02 22.21 46.41
N ALA A 15 -15.68 22.31 47.69
CA ALA A 15 -14.47 22.88 48.22
C ALA A 15 -13.22 21.99 48.08
N ILE A 16 -12.12 22.71 47.97
CA ILE A 16 -10.71 22.44 48.25
C ILE A 16 -10.46 21.36 49.33
N TYR A 17 -9.57 20.41 49.02
CA TYR A 17 -8.72 19.72 50.01
C TYR A 17 -7.23 19.93 49.64
N PRO A 18 -6.41 20.48 50.54
CA PRO A 18 -4.96 20.45 50.42
C PRO A 18 -4.37 19.45 51.43
N ASN A 19 -3.54 18.48 51.00
CA ASN A 19 -2.30 18.10 51.71
C ASN A 19 -1.54 16.90 51.09
N CYS A 20 -0.23 17.11 50.95
CA CYS A 20 0.90 16.16 51.07
C CYS A 20 1.12 15.01 50.04
N PRO A 21 2.37 14.50 49.85
CA PRO A 21 3.70 15.03 50.20
C PRO A 21 4.77 14.95 49.07
N THR A 22 5.63 15.97 49.08
CA THR A 22 7.10 15.93 48.90
C THR A 22 7.74 15.31 47.63
N LYS A 23 8.23 16.23 46.78
CA LYS A 23 9.22 16.06 45.70
C LYS A 23 10.63 15.59 46.16
N LYS A 24 10.77 14.99 47.35
CA LYS A 24 12.06 14.48 47.88
C LYS A 24 12.27 12.97 47.65
N ALA A 25 11.20 12.21 47.35
CA ALA A 25 11.32 10.77 47.07
C ALA A 25 11.90 10.46 45.67
N LEU A 26 11.75 11.36 44.69
CA LEU A 26 12.21 11.11 43.32
C LEU A 26 13.73 11.23 43.14
N ILE A 27 14.42 12.00 43.98
CA ILE A 27 15.86 12.24 43.87
C ILE A 27 16.65 11.06 44.45
N ILE A 28 16.14 10.43 45.52
CA ILE A 28 16.79 9.27 46.15
C ILE A 28 16.65 8.01 45.28
N TRP A 29 15.55 7.89 44.52
CA TRP A 29 15.38 6.78 43.58
C TRP A 29 16.31 6.89 42.37
N PHE A 30 16.57 8.11 41.88
CA PHE A 30 17.49 8.34 40.75
C PHE A 30 18.96 8.10 41.10
N THR A 31 19.38 8.37 42.34
CA THR A 31 20.77 8.08 42.77
C THR A 31 21.02 6.59 43.04
N ILE A 32 20.04 5.83 43.53
CA ILE A 32 20.18 4.38 43.75
C ILE A 32 20.24 3.61 42.41
N VAL A 33 19.42 3.99 41.42
CA VAL A 33 19.44 3.35 40.09
C VAL A 33 20.73 3.69 39.33
N HIS A 34 21.30 4.88 39.53
CA HIS A 34 22.56 5.27 38.87
C HIS A 34 23.81 4.68 39.55
N LEU A 35 23.73 4.29 40.82
CA LEU A 35 24.82 3.62 41.54
C LEU A 35 24.89 2.10 41.22
N LEU A 36 23.77 1.47 40.88
CA LEU A 36 23.70 0.06 40.47
C LEU A 36 24.14 -0.21 39.02
N ILE A 37 24.25 0.82 38.18
CA ILE A 37 24.74 0.69 36.78
C ILE A 37 26.28 0.78 36.69
N ARG A 38 26.97 1.16 37.78
CA ARG A 38 28.44 1.33 37.80
C ARG A 38 29.25 0.17 38.39
N PHE A 39 28.61 -0.93 38.77
CA PHE A 39 29.27 -2.12 39.33
C PHE A 39 28.79 -3.43 38.67
N ASN A 40 29.06 -3.61 37.37
CA ASN A 40 29.14 -4.97 36.79
C ASN A 40 29.80 -4.99 35.39
N PRO A 41 31.12 -5.27 35.29
CA PRO A 41 31.79 -5.40 34.00
C PRO A 41 32.21 -6.85 33.73
N ILE A 42 31.31 -7.83 33.74
CA ILE A 42 31.57 -9.15 33.12
C ILE A 42 30.25 -9.70 32.55
N PHE A 43 29.85 -9.30 31.35
CA PHE A 43 29.01 -10.16 30.49
C PHE A 43 29.00 -9.73 29.02
N LEU A 44 30.18 -9.57 28.43
CA LEU A 44 30.32 -9.31 27.00
C LEU A 44 31.43 -10.17 26.37
N SER A 45 31.32 -11.50 26.47
CA SER A 45 32.13 -12.41 25.65
C SER A 45 31.58 -13.83 25.61
N SER A 46 30.48 -14.08 24.87
CA SER A 46 30.17 -15.39 24.27
C SER A 46 28.86 -15.40 23.48
N HIS A 47 28.79 -14.71 22.33
CA HIS A 47 27.71 -14.98 21.36
C HIS A 47 28.11 -14.79 19.88
N LYS A 48 29.41 -14.70 19.58
CA LYS A 48 29.93 -14.63 18.19
C LYS A 48 30.56 -15.94 17.68
N LYS A 49 30.46 -17.06 18.41
CA LYS A 49 31.04 -18.36 18.01
C LYS A 49 30.01 -19.49 17.84
N LEU A 50 28.75 -19.16 17.49
CA LEU A 50 27.73 -20.17 17.19
C LEU A 50 26.81 -19.78 16.01
N ARG A 51 27.37 -19.19 14.95
CA ARG A 51 26.66 -18.93 13.67
C ARG A 51 27.49 -19.21 12.41
N ARG A 52 28.66 -19.86 12.55
CA ARG A 52 29.51 -20.26 11.41
C ARG A 52 29.43 -21.75 11.05
N HIS A 53 28.81 -22.59 11.89
CA HIS A 53 28.69 -24.04 11.61
C HIS A 53 27.42 -24.45 10.85
N THR A 54 26.34 -23.66 10.87
CA THR A 54 25.08 -24.02 10.20
C THR A 54 24.97 -23.58 8.73
N ARG A 55 25.98 -22.89 8.19
CA ARG A 55 26.05 -22.54 6.74
C ARG A 55 26.96 -23.44 5.91
N LYS A 56 27.75 -24.32 6.53
CA LYS A 56 28.58 -25.31 5.80
C LYS A 56 27.79 -26.57 5.42
N GLN A 57 26.83 -27.00 6.23
CA GLN A 57 26.01 -28.20 5.92
C GLN A 57 24.94 -27.99 4.84
N GLN A 58 24.54 -26.74 4.53
CA GLN A 58 23.52 -26.47 3.50
C GLN A 58 24.09 -26.28 2.09
N ARG A 59 25.42 -26.16 1.92
CA ARG A 59 26.04 -26.11 0.58
C ARG A 59 26.43 -27.49 0.03
N GLU A 60 26.61 -28.49 0.88
CA GLU A 60 26.95 -29.86 0.46
C GLU A 60 25.75 -30.71 -0.01
N GLN A 61 24.51 -30.27 0.24
CA GLN A 61 23.30 -30.99 -0.21
C GLN A 61 22.75 -30.53 -1.56
N THR A 62 23.18 -29.36 -2.08
CA THR A 62 22.73 -28.86 -3.40
C THR A 62 23.62 -29.30 -4.57
N GLU A 63 24.72 -30.02 -4.34
CA GLU A 63 25.63 -30.49 -5.41
C GLU A 63 25.47 -31.97 -5.77
N ARG A 64 24.51 -32.70 -5.17
CA ARG A 64 24.21 -34.10 -5.54
C ARG A 64 22.78 -34.26 -6.04
N LYS A 65 22.44 -33.69 -7.19
CA LYS A 65 21.30 -34.12 -8.04
C LYS A 65 21.24 -33.32 -9.35
N SER A 66 22.11 -33.65 -10.29
CA SER A 66 21.87 -33.45 -11.74
C SER A 66 22.99 -34.13 -12.55
N PRO A 67 22.73 -35.25 -13.24
CA PRO A 67 23.69 -35.77 -14.21
C PRO A 67 23.66 -34.94 -15.51
N PRO A 68 24.79 -34.86 -16.24
CA PRO A 68 24.91 -34.11 -17.49
C PRO A 68 24.42 -34.97 -18.67
N MET A 69 23.70 -34.38 -19.63
CA MET A 69 23.54 -35.01 -20.95
C MET A 69 24.06 -34.10 -22.05
N ALA A 70 24.89 -34.74 -22.87
CA ALA A 70 25.77 -34.20 -23.87
C ALA A 70 25.05 -33.92 -25.21
N MET A 71 25.72 -33.12 -26.02
CA MET A 71 25.47 -32.94 -27.45
C MET A 71 25.83 -34.21 -28.23
N ALA A 72 24.98 -34.62 -29.17
CA ALA A 72 25.38 -35.42 -30.34
C ALA A 72 24.43 -35.16 -31.52
N CYS A 73 25.02 -34.89 -32.68
CA CYS A 73 24.40 -34.90 -34.00
C CYS A 73 24.00 -36.33 -34.43
N VAL A 74 23.13 -36.44 -35.44
CA VAL A 74 23.31 -37.17 -36.72
C VAL A 74 21.96 -37.61 -37.32
N THR A 75 21.90 -37.45 -38.64
CA THR A 75 20.94 -37.86 -39.68
C THR A 75 20.24 -39.21 -39.50
N SER A 76 18.98 -39.33 -39.95
CA SER A 76 18.53 -40.36 -40.93
C SER A 76 17.03 -40.30 -41.26
N SER A 77 16.76 -40.76 -42.48
CA SER A 77 15.56 -40.77 -43.33
C SER A 77 14.68 -42.03 -43.21
N SER A 78 13.48 -41.98 -43.83
CA SER A 78 12.57 -43.06 -44.34
C SER A 78 11.13 -42.97 -43.75
N SER A 79 10.07 -42.55 -44.48
CA SER A 79 9.26 -43.22 -45.54
C SER A 79 8.41 -44.38 -44.99
N LEU A 80 7.06 -44.41 -45.02
CA LEU A 80 6.23 -44.75 -46.20
C LEU A 80 4.70 -44.88 -45.87
N PHE A 81 3.88 -44.77 -46.94
CA PHE A 81 2.49 -45.26 -47.20
C PHE A 81 1.27 -44.57 -46.52
N SER A 82 0.37 -43.86 -47.23
CA SER A 82 -0.63 -44.24 -48.27
C SER A 82 -1.94 -44.78 -47.65
N THR A 83 -3.13 -44.20 -47.85
CA THR A 83 -3.94 -44.22 -49.10
C THR A 83 -5.19 -43.31 -48.97
N LYS A 84 -5.63 -42.72 -50.09
CA LYS A 84 -7.01 -42.26 -50.37
C LYS A 84 -7.68 -43.27 -51.33
N PRO A 85 -9.02 -43.28 -51.48
CA PRO A 85 -9.66 -42.78 -52.71
C PRO A 85 -11.01 -42.04 -52.44
N LEU A 86 -11.38 -40.93 -53.07
CA LEU A 86 -11.90 -40.65 -54.43
C LEU A 86 -13.32 -41.20 -54.74
N SER A 87 -14.29 -40.29 -54.97
CA SER A 87 -15.20 -40.33 -56.14
C SER A 87 -15.95 -39.00 -56.33
N SER A 88 -16.35 -38.76 -57.57
CA SER A 88 -16.76 -37.50 -58.21
C SER A 88 -18.13 -37.63 -58.86
N SER A 89 -18.90 -36.55 -59.03
CA SER A 89 -19.75 -36.36 -60.24
C SER A 89 -20.24 -34.92 -60.40
N LEU A 90 -20.09 -34.39 -61.62
CA LEU A 90 -20.59 -33.11 -62.13
C LEU A 90 -22.09 -33.19 -62.51
N ASN A 91 -22.79 -32.05 -62.56
CA ASN A 91 -23.30 -31.46 -63.82
C ASN A 91 -24.32 -30.29 -63.63
N LYS A 92 -24.02 -29.18 -64.33
CA LYS A 92 -24.88 -28.24 -65.10
C LYS A 92 -25.79 -27.18 -64.39
N THR A 93 -25.68 -25.99 -64.99
CA THR A 93 -26.26 -24.63 -64.83
C THR A 93 -27.72 -24.49 -65.35
N PRO A 94 -28.32 -23.29 -65.58
CA PRO A 94 -28.54 -22.07 -64.77
C PRO A 94 -30.04 -21.58 -64.82
N PHE A 95 -30.30 -20.37 -64.28
CA PHE A 95 -31.39 -19.42 -64.62
C PHE A 95 -32.67 -19.34 -63.73
N LEU A 96 -32.92 -18.11 -63.27
CA LEU A 96 -34.14 -17.49 -62.70
C LEU A 96 -34.75 -18.03 -61.38
N GLY A 97 -34.76 -17.17 -60.37
CA GLY A 97 -35.61 -17.33 -59.19
C GLY A 97 -35.27 -16.34 -58.09
N PHE A 98 -35.86 -15.15 -58.16
CA PHE A 98 -35.93 -14.23 -57.03
C PHE A 98 -36.49 -14.96 -55.80
N SER A 99 -35.84 -14.86 -54.66
CA SER A 99 -36.48 -15.07 -53.35
C SER A 99 -35.86 -14.10 -52.38
N LEU A 100 -36.64 -13.09 -51.99
CA LEU A 100 -36.35 -12.23 -50.86
C LEU A 100 -36.19 -13.12 -49.62
N ALA A 101 -34.95 -13.32 -49.19
CA ALA A 101 -34.70 -13.71 -47.81
C ALA A 101 -34.75 -12.43 -46.97
N VAL A 102 -35.92 -12.19 -46.37
CA VAL A 102 -36.08 -11.25 -45.26
C VAL A 102 -34.97 -11.54 -44.26
N SER A 103 -34.05 -10.58 -44.10
CA SER A 103 -33.09 -10.59 -43.00
C SER A 103 -33.88 -10.41 -41.71
N SER A 104 -34.35 -11.50 -41.12
CA SER A 104 -34.72 -11.48 -39.71
C SER A 104 -33.43 -11.25 -38.93
N THR A 105 -33.19 -10.00 -38.56
CA THR A 105 -32.26 -9.65 -37.49
C THR A 105 -32.56 -10.58 -36.31
N PRO A 106 -31.61 -11.42 -35.84
CA PRO A 106 -31.82 -12.06 -34.57
C PRO A 106 -31.83 -10.96 -33.52
N SER A 107 -33.01 -10.57 -33.07
CA SER A 107 -33.13 -9.81 -31.83
C SER A 107 -32.47 -10.67 -30.76
N VAL A 108 -31.31 -10.22 -30.26
CA VAL A 108 -30.69 -10.81 -29.08
C VAL A 108 -31.62 -10.50 -27.91
N GLN A 109 -32.67 -11.32 -27.76
CA GLN A 109 -33.47 -11.36 -26.56
C GLN A 109 -32.56 -11.93 -25.48
N SER A 110 -32.02 -11.05 -24.65
CA SER A 110 -31.21 -11.47 -23.52
C SER A 110 -32.11 -12.22 -22.54
N ASN A 111 -32.09 -13.55 -22.59
CA ASN A 111 -32.52 -14.42 -21.49
C ASN A 111 -31.54 -14.31 -20.31
N ARG A 112 -31.25 -13.09 -19.85
CA ARG A 112 -30.71 -12.90 -18.50
C ARG A 112 -31.92 -12.90 -17.57
N ALA A 113 -32.33 -14.08 -17.15
CA ALA A 113 -33.13 -14.22 -15.95
C ALA A 113 -32.43 -13.42 -14.86
N PHE A 114 -33.06 -12.33 -14.41
CA PHE A 114 -32.57 -11.49 -13.33
C PHE A 114 -32.53 -12.35 -12.06
N LYS A 115 -31.38 -13.00 -11.80
CA LYS A 115 -31.08 -13.50 -10.47
C LYS A 115 -30.77 -12.30 -9.60
N ILE A 116 -31.82 -11.73 -9.01
CA ILE A 116 -31.69 -10.98 -7.76
C ILE A 116 -31.30 -12.04 -6.72
N CYS A 117 -30.02 -12.39 -6.68
CA CYS A 117 -29.48 -13.16 -5.58
C CYS A 117 -29.51 -12.20 -4.39
N CYS A 118 -30.54 -12.33 -3.56
CA CYS A 118 -30.56 -11.72 -2.23
C CYS A 118 -29.30 -12.20 -1.53
N GLN A 119 -28.25 -11.38 -1.54
CA GLN A 119 -27.10 -11.63 -0.68
C GLN A 119 -27.62 -11.44 0.73
N ASP A 120 -27.66 -12.52 1.50
CA ASP A 120 -27.93 -12.49 2.93
C ASP A 120 -26.92 -11.53 3.56
N LYS A 121 -27.36 -10.30 3.78
CA LYS A 121 -26.56 -9.24 4.37
C LYS A 121 -26.38 -9.60 5.84
N ALA A 122 -25.27 -10.26 6.17
CA ALA A 122 -24.74 -10.20 7.52
C ALA A 122 -24.58 -8.72 7.87
N ALA A 123 -25.25 -8.27 8.92
CA ALA A 123 -25.25 -6.88 9.36
C ALA A 123 -23.80 -6.37 9.46
N LEU A 124 -23.51 -5.31 8.72
CA LEU A 124 -22.19 -4.68 8.71
C LEU A 124 -22.18 -3.61 9.78
N ILE A 125 -21.47 -3.87 10.87
CA ILE A 125 -21.34 -2.94 11.99
C ILE A 125 -20.22 -1.94 11.65
N PRO A 126 -20.47 -0.63 11.68
CA PRO A 126 -19.43 0.38 11.48
C PRO A 126 -18.35 0.26 12.58
N SER A 127 -17.09 0.33 12.18
CA SER A 127 -15.92 0.11 13.05
C SER A 127 -15.73 1.11 14.20
N GLY A 128 -16.57 2.15 14.30
CA GLY A 128 -16.40 3.26 15.24
C GLY A 128 -16.77 2.94 16.69
N GLN A 129 -17.68 1.99 16.93
CA GLN A 129 -18.16 1.59 18.27
C GLN A 129 -18.65 0.15 18.22
N GLN A 130 -17.73 -0.81 18.09
CA GLN A 130 -18.08 -2.23 18.06
C GLN A 130 -17.95 -2.81 19.48
N TRP A 131 -19.07 -3.16 20.11
CA TRP A 131 -19.07 -3.98 21.34
C TRP A 131 -18.49 -5.36 20.99
N MET A 132 -18.00 -6.10 21.99
CA MET A 132 -17.42 -7.44 21.80
C MET A 132 -18.24 -8.38 20.89
N PHE A 133 -19.57 -8.34 20.94
CA PHE A 133 -20.49 -9.06 20.03
C PHE A 133 -21.89 -8.44 20.08
N ASP A 134 -22.63 -8.54 18.97
CA ASP A 134 -24.07 -8.22 18.92
C ASP A 134 -24.89 -9.52 19.00
N ASP A 135 -24.54 -10.54 18.19
CA ASP A 135 -25.18 -11.86 18.16
C ASP A 135 -24.16 -13.00 18.32
N LEU A 136 -24.45 -13.96 19.22
CA LEU A 136 -23.56 -15.08 19.57
C LEU A 136 -23.59 -16.27 18.58
N THR A 137 -24.50 -16.27 17.60
CA THR A 137 -24.78 -17.43 16.72
C THR A 137 -23.85 -17.52 15.49
N GLY A 138 -22.86 -16.63 15.38
CA GLY A 138 -21.95 -16.54 14.24
C GLY A 138 -20.77 -17.52 14.27
N PRO A 139 -19.98 -17.57 13.18
CA PRO A 139 -18.70 -18.29 13.18
C PRO A 139 -17.74 -17.69 14.21
N ASP A 140 -16.83 -18.50 14.74
CA ASP A 140 -15.81 -18.05 15.71
C ASP A 140 -14.79 -17.10 15.07
N VAL A 141 -14.98 -15.81 15.33
CA VAL A 141 -14.09 -14.72 14.89
C VAL A 141 -13.06 -14.37 15.95
N TRP A 142 -13.32 -14.61 17.24
CA TRP A 142 -12.46 -14.12 18.34
C TRP A 142 -11.22 -14.98 18.58
N ASN A 143 -11.32 -16.29 18.43
CA ASN A 143 -10.15 -17.17 18.60
C ASN A 143 -9.26 -17.19 17.34
N LYS A 144 -9.69 -16.55 16.26
CA LYS A 144 -8.96 -16.48 14.98
C LYS A 144 -8.48 -15.06 14.74
N THR A 145 -7.40 -14.93 13.99
CA THR A 145 -6.93 -13.61 13.56
C THR A 145 -7.97 -12.96 12.67
N TRP A 146 -8.38 -11.74 13.03
CA TRP A 146 -9.30 -10.95 12.23
C TRP A 146 -8.76 -10.70 10.82
N TYR A 147 -9.62 -10.80 9.82
CA TYR A 147 -9.31 -10.52 8.42
C TYR A 147 -10.38 -9.59 7.81
N PRO A 148 -10.00 -8.53 7.09
CA PRO A 148 -10.93 -7.57 6.55
C PRO A 148 -11.84 -8.20 5.48
N LYS A 149 -13.12 -7.88 5.55
CA LYS A 149 -14.12 -8.25 4.55
C LYS A 149 -14.14 -7.21 3.41
N ALA A 150 -14.87 -7.52 2.34
CA ALA A 150 -14.99 -6.64 1.18
C ALA A 150 -15.56 -5.25 1.51
N ALA A 151 -16.46 -5.17 2.49
CA ALA A 151 -17.06 -3.93 2.94
C ALA A 151 -16.07 -2.99 3.65
N ASP A 152 -15.03 -3.53 4.29
CA ASP A 152 -14.16 -2.73 5.16
C ASP A 152 -13.17 -1.85 4.39
N HIS A 153 -12.92 -2.15 3.12
CA HIS A 153 -11.87 -1.51 2.31
C HIS A 153 -12.39 -0.89 1.02
N VAL A 154 -13.66 -0.49 1.00
CA VAL A 154 -14.27 0.22 -0.12
C VAL A 154 -13.53 1.55 -0.33
N ASN A 155 -13.16 1.84 -1.58
CA ASN A 155 -12.34 3.02 -1.90
C ASN A 155 -13.03 4.35 -1.60
N THR A 156 -14.36 4.38 -1.56
CA THR A 156 -15.18 5.56 -1.28
C THR A 156 -14.99 6.09 0.14
N ASP A 157 -14.77 5.18 1.10
CA ASP A 157 -14.77 5.50 2.53
C ASP A 157 -13.38 5.84 3.05
N LYS A 158 -12.36 5.78 2.19
CA LYS A 158 -10.96 5.99 2.58
C LYS A 158 -10.71 7.46 2.93
N PRO A 159 -9.95 7.73 4.01
CA PRO A 159 -9.61 9.09 4.38
C PRO A 159 -8.64 9.69 3.36
N TRP A 160 -8.76 10.99 3.18
CA TRP A 160 -7.87 11.80 2.35
C TRP A 160 -6.98 12.66 3.25
N TYR A 161 -5.70 12.69 2.94
CA TYR A 161 -4.73 13.54 3.61
C TYR A 161 -4.10 14.54 2.65
N VAL A 162 -3.78 15.74 3.14
CA VAL A 162 -3.00 16.75 2.43
C VAL A 162 -1.67 17.01 3.16
N VAL A 163 -0.62 17.22 2.38
CA VAL A 163 0.75 17.44 2.85
C VAL A 163 1.38 18.56 2.05
N ASP A 164 1.78 19.62 2.75
CA ASP A 164 2.67 20.63 2.17
C ASP A 164 4.13 20.15 2.21
N ALA A 165 4.75 20.03 1.04
CA ALA A 165 6.14 19.58 0.89
C ALA A 165 7.18 20.70 1.10
N THR A 166 6.74 21.95 1.29
CA THR A 166 7.63 23.10 1.46
C THR A 166 8.62 22.90 2.62
N ASP A 167 9.92 23.01 2.31
CA ASP A 167 11.03 22.85 3.26
C ASP A 167 11.03 21.51 4.05
N LYS A 168 10.32 20.49 3.56
CA LYS A 168 10.34 19.13 4.12
C LYS A 168 11.43 18.28 3.48
N ILE A 169 12.09 17.45 4.28
CA ILE A 169 13.13 16.54 3.80
C ILE A 169 12.49 15.35 3.05
N LEU A 170 12.79 15.26 1.74
CA LEU A 170 12.21 14.27 0.80
C LEU A 170 12.05 12.85 1.38
N GLY A 171 13.14 12.26 1.88
CA GLY A 171 13.12 10.87 2.34
C GLY A 171 12.30 10.65 3.62
N ARG A 172 12.31 11.62 4.54
CA ARG A 172 11.53 11.53 5.78
C ARG A 172 10.04 11.68 5.49
N LEU A 173 9.70 12.65 4.65
CA LEU A 173 8.34 12.86 4.16
C LEU A 173 7.80 11.62 3.44
N ALA A 174 8.55 11.08 2.49
CA ALA A 174 8.15 9.89 1.73
C ALA A 174 7.90 8.67 2.63
N SER A 175 8.67 8.52 3.72
CA SER A 175 8.49 7.43 4.69
C SER A 175 7.16 7.53 5.40
N THR A 176 6.79 8.72 5.88
CA THR A 176 5.49 8.96 6.52
C THR A 176 4.35 8.73 5.53
N ILE A 177 4.44 9.28 4.32
CA ILE A 177 3.44 9.09 3.27
C ILE A 177 3.23 7.58 2.97
N ALA A 178 4.31 6.80 2.83
CA ALA A 178 4.20 5.37 2.57
C ALA A 178 3.55 4.58 3.72
N ILE A 179 3.72 5.00 4.97
CA ILE A 179 3.06 4.39 6.14
C ILE A 179 1.54 4.57 6.05
N HIS A 180 1.08 5.77 5.71
CA HIS A 180 -0.35 6.10 5.61
C HIS A 180 -1.01 5.50 4.37
N ILE A 181 -0.36 5.55 3.21
CA ILE A 181 -0.85 4.87 1.98
C ILE A 181 -0.94 3.36 2.22
N ARG A 182 -0.04 2.77 3.01
CA ARG A 182 -0.08 1.34 3.32
C ARG A 182 -1.10 0.99 4.42
N GLY A 183 -1.58 1.96 5.19
CA GLY A 183 -2.46 1.74 6.34
C GLY A 183 -1.77 1.14 7.56
N LYS A 184 -0.42 1.19 7.66
CA LYS A 184 0.32 0.63 8.81
C LYS A 184 0.04 1.33 10.14
N ASN A 185 -0.54 2.53 10.08
CA ASN A 185 -0.99 3.30 11.23
C ASN A 185 -2.32 2.80 11.81
N LEU A 186 -3.07 1.97 11.08
CA LEU A 186 -4.36 1.44 11.52
C LEU A 186 -4.20 0.09 12.24
N ALA A 187 -5.04 -0.15 13.25
CA ALA A 187 -5.11 -1.45 13.93
C ALA A 187 -5.64 -2.56 13.01
N THR A 188 -6.44 -2.19 12.00
CA THR A 188 -7.00 -3.10 10.99
C THR A 188 -6.02 -3.44 9.86
N TYR A 189 -4.74 -3.10 10.00
CA TYR A 189 -3.72 -3.34 8.96
C TYR A 189 -3.62 -4.82 8.58
N THR A 190 -3.79 -5.10 7.30
CA THR A 190 -3.62 -6.43 6.71
C THR A 190 -2.70 -6.34 5.49
N PRO A 191 -1.67 -7.20 5.36
CA PRO A 191 -0.70 -7.07 4.27
C PRO A 191 -1.25 -7.42 2.87
N SER A 192 -2.26 -8.27 2.77
CA SER A 192 -2.86 -8.67 1.50
C SER A 192 -3.89 -7.68 0.96
N VAL A 193 -4.43 -6.81 1.82
CA VAL A 193 -5.54 -5.90 1.52
C VAL A 193 -5.09 -4.45 1.63
N ASP A 194 -5.77 -3.55 0.92
CA ASP A 194 -5.52 -2.11 1.02
C ASP A 194 -6.49 -1.42 1.98
N MET A 195 -6.05 -1.26 3.22
CA MET A 195 -6.72 -0.47 4.27
C MET A 195 -6.19 0.97 4.36
N GLY A 196 -5.37 1.40 3.39
CA GLY A 196 -4.68 2.68 3.46
C GLY A 196 -5.54 3.89 3.18
N ALA A 197 -4.86 5.03 3.04
CA ALA A 197 -5.46 6.32 2.78
C ALA A 197 -4.97 6.92 1.44
N PHE A 198 -5.71 7.90 0.93
CA PHE A 198 -5.24 8.77 -0.14
C PHE A 198 -4.39 9.88 0.43
N VAL A 199 -3.31 10.22 -0.28
CA VAL A 199 -2.40 11.29 0.15
C VAL A 199 -2.14 12.23 -1.01
N ILE A 200 -2.46 13.51 -0.80
CA ILE A 200 -2.21 14.62 -1.69
C ILE A 200 -0.95 15.35 -1.20
N VAL A 201 0.01 15.55 -2.10
CA VAL A 201 1.21 16.34 -1.84
C VAL A 201 1.16 17.60 -2.69
N VAL A 202 1.26 18.77 -2.05
CA VAL A 202 1.33 20.08 -2.71
C VAL A 202 2.73 20.69 -2.55
N ASN A 203 3.06 21.69 -3.37
CA ASN A 203 4.38 22.34 -3.43
C ASN A 203 5.55 21.35 -3.63
N ALA A 204 5.38 20.36 -4.52
CA ALA A 204 6.41 19.34 -4.76
C ALA A 204 7.75 19.92 -5.26
N ASP A 205 7.73 21.11 -5.85
CA ASP A 205 8.88 21.88 -6.32
C ASP A 205 9.70 22.53 -5.19
N LYS A 206 9.13 22.70 -3.99
CA LYS A 206 9.78 23.31 -2.81
C LYS A 206 10.36 22.27 -1.85
N ILE A 207 10.45 21.00 -2.27
CA ILE A 207 10.94 19.94 -1.42
C ILE A 207 12.44 20.08 -1.12
N ALA A 208 12.81 19.86 0.14
CA ALA A 208 14.17 20.02 0.59
C ALA A 208 14.98 18.72 0.54
N VAL A 209 16.25 18.87 0.19
CA VAL A 209 17.27 17.83 0.33
C VAL A 209 18.45 18.34 1.16
N SER A 210 19.09 17.44 1.89
CA SER A 210 20.26 17.74 2.73
C SER A 210 21.58 17.64 1.97
N GLY A 211 22.59 18.42 2.39
CA GLY A 211 23.94 18.39 1.82
C GLY A 211 24.01 18.73 0.33
N LYS A 212 25.01 18.18 -0.36
CA LYS A 212 25.28 18.40 -1.80
C LYS A 212 24.40 17.54 -2.73
N LYS A 213 23.32 16.95 -2.22
CA LYS A 213 22.45 16.03 -2.98
C LYS A 213 21.74 16.69 -4.16
N ARG A 214 21.56 18.02 -4.12
CA ARG A 214 20.91 18.77 -5.21
C ARG A 214 21.66 18.62 -6.54
N THR A 215 22.99 18.56 -6.50
CA THR A 215 23.85 18.38 -7.68
C THR A 215 24.33 16.94 -7.83
N GLN A 216 24.60 16.24 -6.72
CA GLN A 216 25.22 14.91 -6.74
C GLN A 216 24.23 13.74 -6.92
N LYS A 217 22.95 13.89 -6.55
CA LYS A 217 21.98 12.80 -6.67
C LYS A 217 21.58 12.62 -8.12
N LEU A 218 21.82 11.43 -8.66
CA LEU A 218 21.52 11.06 -10.03
C LEU A 218 20.23 10.22 -10.10
N TYR A 219 19.31 10.63 -10.96
CA TYR A 219 18.17 9.81 -11.40
C TYR A 219 18.52 9.18 -12.74
N ARG A 220 18.34 7.86 -12.84
CA ARG A 220 18.69 7.10 -14.03
C ARG A 220 17.48 6.34 -14.55
N ARG A 221 17.36 6.28 -15.88
CA ARG A 221 16.42 5.41 -16.58
C ARG A 221 17.07 4.85 -17.83
N HIS A 222 16.58 3.72 -18.31
CA HIS A 222 17.13 3.04 -19.48
C HIS A 222 16.01 2.72 -20.47
N SER A 223 16.29 2.84 -21.76
CA SER A 223 15.31 2.51 -22.82
C SER A 223 15.21 1.01 -23.12
N GLY A 224 16.26 0.25 -22.84
CA GLY A 224 16.41 -1.17 -23.21
C GLY A 224 17.41 -1.40 -24.36
N ARG A 225 17.77 -0.36 -25.11
CA ARG A 225 18.77 -0.41 -26.20
C ARG A 225 20.20 -0.17 -25.67
N PRO A 226 21.26 -0.71 -26.30
CA PRO A 226 22.64 -0.39 -25.91
C PRO A 226 22.90 1.12 -26.00
N GLY A 227 23.58 1.68 -24.99
CA GLY A 227 23.81 3.14 -24.88
C GLY A 227 22.60 3.98 -24.49
N GLY A 228 21.42 3.38 -24.28
CA GLY A 228 20.15 4.08 -24.00
C GLY A 228 19.95 4.55 -22.56
N MET A 229 21.03 4.80 -21.81
CA MET A 229 20.96 5.27 -20.42
C MET A 229 20.81 6.79 -20.38
N THR A 230 19.74 7.28 -19.77
CA THR A 230 19.56 8.71 -19.49
C THR A 230 19.82 8.97 -18.01
N VAL A 231 20.67 9.95 -17.72
CA VAL A 231 21.03 10.37 -16.37
C VAL A 231 20.66 11.83 -16.19
N GLU A 232 19.94 12.15 -15.12
CA GLU A 232 19.53 13.51 -14.76
C GLU A 232 19.94 13.79 -13.33
N THR A 233 20.46 14.98 -13.05
CA THR A 233 20.70 15.41 -11.66
C THR A 233 19.38 15.79 -10.99
N PHE A 234 19.37 15.82 -9.65
CA PHE A 234 18.19 16.23 -8.89
C PHE A 234 17.69 17.63 -9.30
N GLU A 235 18.60 18.59 -9.47
CA GLU A 235 18.24 19.94 -9.91
C GLU A 235 17.60 19.98 -11.31
N GLN A 236 18.18 19.25 -12.27
CA GLN A 236 17.64 19.16 -13.63
C GLN A 236 16.24 18.55 -13.63
N LEU A 237 16.06 17.46 -12.88
CA LEU A 237 14.75 16.81 -12.76
C LEU A 237 13.72 17.71 -12.08
N GLN A 238 14.12 18.46 -11.05
CA GLN A 238 13.23 19.38 -10.33
C GLN A 238 12.73 20.52 -11.22
N LYS A 239 13.59 21.04 -12.10
CA LYS A 239 13.19 22.08 -13.07
C LYS A 239 12.26 21.53 -14.15
N ARG A 240 12.44 20.28 -14.59
CA ARG A 240 11.64 19.69 -15.66
C ARG A 240 10.30 19.14 -15.17
N ILE A 241 10.33 18.22 -14.20
CA ILE A 241 9.14 17.50 -13.68
C ILE A 241 9.38 17.20 -12.18
N PRO A 242 9.06 18.15 -11.28
CA PRO A 242 9.35 17.99 -9.86
C PRO A 242 8.49 16.88 -9.20
N GLU A 243 7.29 16.62 -9.69
CA GLU A 243 6.37 15.58 -9.17
C GLU A 243 7.04 14.20 -9.14
N ARG A 244 7.80 13.88 -10.20
CA ARG A 244 8.50 12.60 -10.36
C ARG A 244 9.49 12.33 -9.24
N ILE A 245 10.03 13.36 -8.58
CA ILE A 245 10.97 13.21 -7.46
C ILE A 245 10.25 12.57 -6.26
N VAL A 246 9.08 13.09 -5.91
CA VAL A 246 8.27 12.60 -4.79
C VAL A 246 7.71 11.21 -5.12
N GLU A 247 7.13 11.06 -6.32
CA GLU A 247 6.60 9.79 -6.80
C GLU A 247 7.66 8.68 -6.77
N HIS A 248 8.87 8.95 -7.29
CA HIS A 248 9.94 7.97 -7.32
C HIS A 248 10.40 7.58 -5.91
N ALA A 249 10.47 8.54 -4.98
CA ALA A 249 10.83 8.26 -3.59
C ALA A 249 9.78 7.38 -2.88
N VAL A 250 8.50 7.74 -3.00
CA VAL A 250 7.39 6.99 -2.37
C VAL A 250 7.22 5.62 -3.01
N ARG A 251 7.25 5.53 -4.35
CA ARG A 251 7.20 4.26 -5.09
C ARG A 251 8.32 3.32 -4.65
N GLY A 252 9.49 3.86 -4.31
CA GLY A 252 10.62 3.12 -3.74
C GLY A 252 10.27 2.39 -2.44
N MET A 253 9.46 3.01 -1.58
CA MET A 253 9.10 2.53 -0.24
C MET A 253 7.85 1.65 -0.18
N LEU A 254 7.00 1.69 -1.21
CA LEU A 254 5.83 0.81 -1.35
C LEU A 254 6.22 -0.62 -1.75
N PRO A 255 5.39 -1.63 -1.39
CA PRO A 255 5.62 -3.02 -1.80
C PRO A 255 5.68 -3.13 -3.33
N LYS A 256 6.40 -4.12 -3.84
CA LYS A 256 6.44 -4.40 -5.29
C LYS A 256 5.46 -5.52 -5.62
N GLY A 257 4.70 -5.35 -6.70
CA GLY A 257 3.68 -6.32 -7.12
C GLY A 257 2.39 -5.64 -7.56
N ALA A 258 1.32 -6.42 -7.73
CA ALA A 258 0.01 -5.90 -8.13
C ALA A 258 -0.54 -4.89 -7.12
N LEU A 259 -0.56 -5.28 -5.84
CA LEU A 259 -1.03 -4.41 -4.74
C LEU A 259 -0.22 -3.11 -4.64
N GLY A 260 1.10 -3.19 -4.77
CA GLY A 260 1.98 -2.01 -4.74
C GLY A 260 1.73 -1.01 -5.85
N ARG A 261 1.40 -1.49 -7.06
CA ARG A 261 1.02 -0.64 -8.19
C ARG A 261 -0.33 0.02 -7.96
N ALA A 262 -1.29 -0.70 -7.38
CA ALA A 262 -2.59 -0.14 -7.00
C ALA A 262 -2.43 0.95 -5.92
N LEU A 263 -1.66 0.67 -4.86
CA LEU A 263 -1.36 1.63 -3.79
C LEU A 263 -0.70 2.91 -4.29
N PHE A 264 0.17 2.81 -5.28
CA PHE A 264 0.83 3.98 -5.87
C PHE A 264 -0.18 4.97 -6.47
N ASN A 265 -1.32 4.49 -6.97
CA ASN A 265 -2.37 5.35 -7.53
C ASN A 265 -3.08 6.21 -6.46
N HIS A 266 -2.94 5.88 -5.18
CA HIS A 266 -3.52 6.65 -4.06
C HIS A 266 -2.68 7.88 -3.70
N LEU A 267 -1.44 7.96 -4.20
CA LEU A 267 -0.63 9.17 -4.12
C LEU A 267 -1.05 10.15 -5.24
N LYS A 268 -1.36 11.38 -4.87
CA LYS A 268 -1.58 12.50 -5.80
C LYS A 268 -0.52 13.56 -5.50
N VAL A 269 0.22 13.99 -6.52
CA VAL A 269 1.29 14.99 -6.36
C VAL A 269 1.02 16.16 -7.27
N TYR A 270 1.12 17.37 -6.73
CA TYR A 270 0.96 18.63 -7.46
C TYR A 270 2.19 19.51 -7.25
N THR A 271 2.57 20.21 -8.31
CA THR A 271 3.66 21.20 -8.27
C THR A 271 3.27 22.44 -7.48
N GLY A 272 2.07 22.98 -7.73
CA GLY A 272 1.57 24.19 -7.08
C GLY A 272 1.06 23.97 -5.65
N PRO A 273 0.63 25.06 -4.99
CA PRO A 273 0.01 24.99 -3.66
C PRO A 273 -1.42 24.42 -3.70
N ASP A 274 -2.11 24.54 -4.83
CA ASP A 274 -3.51 24.18 -4.98
C ASP A 274 -3.72 22.76 -5.50
N HIS A 275 -4.86 22.16 -5.17
CA HIS A 275 -5.28 20.85 -5.66
C HIS A 275 -6.79 20.83 -6.03
N PRO A 276 -7.20 20.07 -7.06
CA PRO A 276 -8.61 19.98 -7.47
C PRO A 276 -9.49 19.13 -6.53
N HIS A 277 -8.91 18.50 -5.51
CA HIS A 277 -9.57 17.52 -4.64
C HIS A 277 -10.28 18.11 -3.42
N VAL A 278 -11.00 19.21 -3.61
CA VAL A 278 -11.72 19.90 -2.51
C VAL A 278 -12.95 19.08 -2.05
N ALA A 279 -13.62 18.40 -2.98
CA ALA A 279 -14.83 17.62 -2.70
C ALA A 279 -14.58 16.46 -1.72
N GLN A 280 -13.35 15.95 -1.67
CA GLN A 280 -12.95 14.83 -0.82
C GLN A 280 -12.69 15.24 0.64
N LYS A 281 -12.70 16.55 0.94
CA LYS A 281 -12.46 17.11 2.29
C LYS A 281 -11.18 16.54 2.96
N PRO A 282 -10.00 16.77 2.37
CA PRO A 282 -8.75 16.22 2.90
C PRO A 282 -8.42 16.81 4.28
N SER A 283 -7.86 15.97 5.14
CA SER A 283 -7.35 16.33 6.46
C SER A 283 -5.83 16.52 6.43
N GLU A 284 -5.26 17.26 7.36
CA GLU A 284 -3.81 17.40 7.45
C GLU A 284 -3.12 16.10 7.89
N LEU A 285 -2.02 15.73 7.24
CA LEU A 285 -1.29 14.50 7.59
C LEU A 285 -0.56 14.64 8.94
N PRO A 286 -0.78 13.74 9.92
CA PRO A 286 -0.08 13.78 11.19
C PRO A 286 1.38 13.33 11.06
N ILE A 287 2.33 14.25 11.27
CA ILE A 287 3.76 13.95 11.17
C ILE A 287 4.39 13.80 12.56
N ARG A 288 4.88 12.60 12.87
CA ARG A 288 5.55 12.31 14.16
C ARG A 288 7.05 12.63 14.18
N ASP A 289 7.70 12.67 13.01
CA ASP A 289 9.15 12.85 12.92
C ASP A 289 9.56 14.32 13.12
N LYS A 290 10.31 14.59 14.19
CA LYS A 290 10.79 15.93 14.55
C LYS A 290 11.80 16.51 13.55
N ARG A 291 12.53 15.65 12.82
CA ARG A 291 13.63 16.07 11.92
C ARG A 291 13.17 16.27 10.48
N ILE A 292 11.85 16.33 10.25
CA ILE A 292 11.30 16.39 8.89
C ILE A 292 11.49 17.76 8.24
N THR A 293 11.41 18.84 9.03
CA THR A 293 11.53 20.21 8.53
C THR A 293 13.00 20.57 8.47
N LYS A 294 13.44 21.07 7.32
CA LYS A 294 14.79 21.64 7.18
C LYS A 294 14.75 23.08 7.66
N GLN A 295 15.38 23.36 8.79
CA GLN A 295 15.69 24.73 9.18
C GLN A 295 16.81 25.24 8.25
N LYS A 296 16.62 26.44 7.69
CA LYS A 296 17.62 27.12 6.86
C LYS A 296 18.58 27.90 7.74
#